data_AF-A0ABD4KUU9-F1
#
_entry.id   AF-A0ABD4KUU9-F1
#
_cell.length_a   1.000
_cell.length_b   1.000
_cell.length_c   1.000
_cell.angle_alpha   90.00
_cell.angle_beta   90.00
_cell.angle_gamma   90.00
#
_symmetry.space_group_name_H-M   'P 1'
#
loop_
_entity.id
_entity.type
_entity.pdbx_description
1 polymer ?
#
loop_
_entity_poly.entity_id
_entity_poly.type
_entity_poly.pdbx_seq_one_letter_code
_entity_poly.pdbx_strand_id
1 'polypeptide(L)'
;VVLVENDTVSEFLNWSHNTKISRFKNLVLFMYNNDVNTSVDLKDRLSTAVFCSELQSLTGIGPKTVDYMKCLVGIDSIAVDRHIRTFAQNAGVEHTDYDFLRDVFCSAADLLSISRRNFDSWIWTTLSKSQSPQQELLLF
;
A
#
# COMPACT_ATOMS: atom_id res chain seq x y z
N VAL A 1 17.24 -6.15 14.89
CA VAL A 1 18.42 -5.97 14.00
C VAL A 1 19.30 -7.21 13.96
N VAL A 2 19.57 -7.86 15.09
CA VAL A 2 20.36 -9.11 15.21
C VAL A 2 20.08 -10.18 14.13
N LEU A 3 18.80 -10.50 13.84
CA LEU A 3 18.46 -11.47 12.78
C LEU A 3 18.90 -11.03 11.38
N VAL A 4 18.86 -9.73 11.10
CA VAL A 4 19.28 -9.14 9.83
C VAL A 4 20.80 -9.19 9.69
N GLU A 5 21.52 -8.86 10.77
CA GLU A 5 22.99 -8.85 10.84
C GLU A 5 23.58 -10.26 10.72
N ASN A 6 22.93 -11.26 11.31
CA ASN A 6 23.38 -12.66 11.30
C ASN A 6 22.96 -13.44 10.03
N ASP A 7 22.34 -12.79 9.05
CA ASP A 7 21.85 -13.40 7.81
C ASP A 7 20.80 -14.53 7.99
N THR A 8 20.18 -14.67 9.17
CA THR A 8 19.22 -15.75 9.48
C THR A 8 17.76 -15.39 9.14
N VAL A 9 17.53 -14.30 8.40
CA VAL A 9 16.18 -13.80 8.05
C VAL A 9 15.41 -14.79 7.17
N SER A 10 16.08 -15.43 6.22
CA SER A 10 15.48 -16.40 5.30
C SER A 10 14.91 -17.60 6.06
N GLU A 11 15.68 -18.13 7.00
CA GLU A 11 15.29 -19.25 7.87
C GLU A 11 14.14 -18.86 8.78
N PHE A 12 14.23 -17.70 9.44
CA PHE A 12 13.20 -17.22 10.35
C PHE A 12 11.85 -16.98 9.66
N LEU A 13 11.87 -16.32 8.48
CA LEU A 13 10.65 -16.05 7.71
C LEU A 13 10.18 -17.24 6.86
N ASN A 14 10.98 -18.31 6.78
CA ASN A 14 10.80 -19.42 5.85
C ASN A 14 10.63 -18.94 4.39
N TRP A 15 11.50 -18.03 3.96
CA TRP A 15 11.49 -17.45 2.61
C TRP A 15 12.73 -17.89 1.84
N SER A 16 12.54 -18.21 0.55
CA SER A 16 13.62 -18.55 -0.38
C SER A 16 13.89 -17.48 -1.45
N HIS A 17 13.00 -16.49 -1.59
CA HIS A 17 13.11 -15.48 -2.64
C HIS A 17 14.05 -14.34 -2.23
N ASN A 18 15.29 -14.37 -2.74
CA ASN A 18 16.37 -13.42 -2.39
C ASN A 18 15.97 -11.94 -2.45
N THR A 19 15.27 -11.50 -3.51
CA THR A 19 14.82 -10.10 -3.61
C THR A 19 13.86 -9.70 -2.48
N LYS A 20 12.94 -10.59 -2.06
CA LYS A 20 12.01 -10.29 -0.96
C LYS A 20 12.74 -10.18 0.36
N ILE A 21 13.68 -11.10 0.60
CA ILE A 21 14.52 -11.10 1.81
C ILE A 21 15.37 -9.83 1.87
N SER A 22 16.04 -9.46 0.78
CA SER A 22 16.85 -8.23 0.71
C SER A 22 16.01 -6.97 0.95
N ARG A 23 14.84 -6.86 0.31
CA ARG A 23 13.92 -5.74 0.54
C ARG A 23 13.43 -5.66 1.98
N PHE A 24 13.09 -6.80 2.58
CA PHE A 24 12.68 -6.87 3.98
C PHE A 24 13.81 -6.39 4.90
N LYS A 25 15.04 -6.88 4.70
CA LYS A 25 16.21 -6.45 5.49
C LYS A 25 16.45 -4.95 5.38
N ASN A 26 16.45 -4.41 4.15
CA ASN A 26 16.65 -2.98 3.92
C ASN A 26 15.57 -2.14 4.61
N LEU A 27 14.31 -2.59 4.56
CA LEU A 27 13.22 -1.91 5.25
C LEU A 27 13.40 -1.95 6.77
N VAL A 28 13.75 -3.10 7.35
CA VAL A 28 13.98 -3.22 8.80
C VAL A 28 15.14 -2.33 9.26
N LEU A 29 16.25 -2.31 8.51
CA LEU A 29 17.39 -1.44 8.82
C LEU A 29 17.03 0.04 8.67
N PHE A 30 16.27 0.39 7.64
CA PHE A 30 15.78 1.76 7.45
C PHE A 30 14.89 2.20 8.62
N MET A 31 13.95 1.37 9.06
CA MET A 31 13.09 1.67 10.22
C MET A 31 13.93 1.85 11.48
N TYR A 32 14.86 0.95 11.74
CA TYR A 32 15.75 1.01 12.90
C TYR A 32 16.60 2.30 12.92
N ASN A 33 17.22 2.64 11.79
CA ASN A 33 18.06 3.85 11.67
C ASN A 33 17.27 5.16 11.78
N ASN A 34 15.94 5.09 11.64
CA ASN A 34 15.03 6.24 11.78
C ASN A 34 14.21 6.18 13.07
N ASP A 35 14.65 5.40 14.07
CA ASP A 35 13.99 5.25 15.38
C ASP A 35 12.52 4.79 15.31
N VAL A 36 12.15 4.04 14.27
CA VAL A 36 10.80 3.47 14.12
C VAL A 36 10.77 2.09 14.77
N ASN A 37 10.26 2.01 15.99
CA ASN A 37 10.19 0.78 16.77
C ASN A 37 8.76 0.29 17.00
N THR A 38 7.78 1.19 16.91
CA THR A 38 6.36 0.93 17.15
C THR A 38 5.50 1.42 15.98
N SER A 39 4.23 0.99 15.96
CA SER A 39 3.25 1.50 15.00
C SER A 39 2.94 2.99 15.23
N VAL A 40 3.11 3.50 16.45
CA VAL A 40 2.97 4.92 16.79
C VAL A 40 4.13 5.71 16.16
N ASP A 41 5.37 5.26 16.34
CA ASP A 41 6.54 5.89 15.70
C ASP A 41 6.39 5.92 14.19
N LEU A 42 5.93 4.81 13.60
CA LEU A 42 5.70 4.72 12.16
C LEU A 42 4.63 5.70 11.69
N LYS A 43 3.53 5.86 12.45
CA LYS A 43 2.49 6.86 12.16
C LYS A 43 3.05 8.27 12.16
N ASP A 44 3.83 8.61 13.19
CA ASP A 44 4.40 9.95 13.34
C ASP A 44 5.39 10.24 12.20
N ARG A 45 6.26 9.28 11.87
CA ARG A 45 7.20 9.41 10.74
C ARG A 45 6.49 9.52 9.39
N LEU A 46 5.50 8.67 9.09
CA LEU A 46 4.73 8.67 7.84
C LEU A 46 3.88 9.93 7.65
N SER A 47 3.67 10.72 8.70
CA SER A 47 3.00 12.03 8.60
C SER A 47 3.90 13.11 8.02
N THR A 48 5.21 12.84 7.86
CA THR A 48 6.17 13.79 7.29
C THR A 48 6.51 13.44 5.84
N ALA A 49 6.52 14.46 4.97
CA ALA A 49 6.86 14.27 3.54
C ALA A 49 8.31 13.83 3.34
N VAL A 50 9.24 14.30 4.18
CA VAL A 50 10.66 13.95 4.13
C VAL A 50 10.85 12.44 4.33
N PHE A 51 10.31 11.88 5.41
CA PHE A 51 10.38 10.44 5.65
C PHE A 51 9.70 9.62 4.55
N CYS A 52 8.56 10.09 4.03
CA CYS A 52 7.90 9.41 2.89
C CYS A 52 8.78 9.40 1.63
N SER A 53 9.54 10.46 1.37
CA SER A 53 10.47 10.54 0.26
C SER A 53 11.69 9.64 0.46
N GLU A 54 12.27 9.64 1.66
CA GLU A 54 13.39 8.78 2.03
C GLU A 54 13.01 7.30 1.97
N LEU A 55 11.82 6.93 2.44
CA LEU A 55 11.30 5.58 2.37
C LEU A 55 11.14 5.10 0.91
N GLN A 56 10.74 5.99 -0.01
CA GLN A 56 10.65 5.69 -1.45
C GLN A 56 12.01 5.56 -2.14
N SER A 57 13.11 5.97 -1.50
CA SER A 57 14.46 5.67 -2.01
C SER A 57 14.82 4.18 -1.89
N LEU A 58 14.10 3.41 -1.07
CA LEU A 58 14.31 1.97 -0.95
C LEU A 58 13.76 1.24 -2.16
N THR A 59 14.60 0.42 -2.80
CA THR A 59 14.23 -0.40 -3.95
C THR A 59 12.99 -1.25 -3.69
N GLY A 60 11.93 -1.02 -4.47
CA GLY A 60 10.67 -1.76 -4.38
C GLY A 60 9.62 -1.10 -3.48
N ILE A 61 9.88 0.09 -2.95
CA ILE A 61 8.90 0.93 -2.27
C ILE A 61 8.55 2.11 -3.18
N GLY A 62 7.34 2.04 -3.75
CA GLY A 62 6.75 3.17 -4.49
C GLY A 62 5.68 3.87 -3.64
N PRO A 63 5.02 4.90 -4.21
CA PRO A 63 4.02 5.69 -3.49
C PRO A 63 2.84 4.83 -3.00
N LYS A 64 2.45 3.80 -3.78
CA LYS A 64 1.47 2.79 -3.36
C LYS A 64 1.80 2.15 -2.01
N THR A 65 3.06 1.74 -1.83
CA THR A 65 3.49 1.07 -0.60
C THR A 65 3.45 2.03 0.59
N VAL A 66 3.83 3.30 0.38
CA VAL A 66 3.75 4.34 1.41
C VAL A 66 2.30 4.58 1.84
N ASP A 67 1.38 4.75 0.91
CA ASP A 67 -0.04 4.93 1.25
C ASP A 67 -0.65 3.68 1.89
N TYR A 68 -0.23 2.48 1.47
CA TYR A 68 -0.64 1.25 2.14
C TYR A 68 -0.16 1.21 3.60
N MET A 69 1.09 1.60 3.87
CA MET A 69 1.61 1.68 5.24
C MET A 69 0.88 2.73 6.08
N LYS A 70 0.57 3.90 5.49
CA LYS A 70 -0.26 4.94 6.13
C LYS A 70 -1.60 4.36 6.57
N CYS A 71 -2.28 3.62 5.69
CA CYS A 71 -3.54 2.96 6.03
C CYS A 71 -3.38 1.95 7.18
N LEU A 72 -2.28 1.20 7.27
CA LEU A 72 -2.06 0.24 8.36
C LEU A 72 -1.89 0.91 9.74
N VAL A 73 -1.36 2.14 9.77
CA VAL A 73 -1.17 2.91 11.02
C VAL A 73 -2.26 3.95 11.27
N GLY A 74 -3.37 3.89 10.53
CA GLY A 74 -4.53 4.74 10.73
C GLY A 74 -4.37 6.18 10.24
N ILE A 75 -3.54 6.40 9.22
CA ILE A 75 -3.54 7.62 8.41
C ILE A 75 -4.44 7.37 7.21
N ASP A 76 -5.48 8.20 7.05
CA ASP A 76 -6.46 8.05 5.99
C ASP A 76 -5.87 8.41 4.62
N SER A 77 -5.70 7.40 3.77
CA SER A 77 -5.23 7.51 2.38
C SER A 77 -5.88 6.42 1.52
N ILE A 78 -5.67 6.47 0.20
CA ILE A 78 -6.05 5.42 -0.75
C ILE A 78 -4.81 5.04 -1.56
N ALA A 79 -4.39 3.78 -1.44
CA ALA A 79 -3.25 3.27 -2.17
C ALA A 79 -3.66 2.92 -3.61
N VAL A 80 -3.20 3.71 -4.60
CA VAL A 80 -3.62 3.54 -6.00
C VAL A 80 -3.04 2.25 -6.59
N ASP A 81 -3.88 1.22 -6.68
CA ASP A 81 -3.55 -0.06 -7.28
C ASP A 81 -4.23 -0.25 -8.65
N ARG A 82 -4.18 -1.49 -9.18
CA ARG A 82 -4.82 -1.82 -10.46
C ARG A 82 -6.34 -1.65 -10.41
N HIS A 83 -6.98 -1.91 -9.27
CA HIS A 83 -8.43 -1.81 -9.12
C HIS A 83 -8.85 -0.35 -9.07
N ILE A 84 -8.14 0.52 -8.32
CA ILE A 84 -8.38 1.97 -8.37
C ILE A 84 -8.22 2.51 -9.79
N ARG A 85 -7.16 2.10 -10.50
CA ARG A 85 -6.91 2.52 -11.90
C ARG A 85 -8.02 2.06 -12.85
N THR A 86 -8.43 0.79 -12.77
CA THR A 86 -9.53 0.26 -13.59
C THR A 86 -10.85 0.96 -13.27
N PHE A 87 -11.13 1.24 -12.00
CA PHE A 87 -12.34 1.99 -11.62
C PHE A 87 -12.33 3.40 -12.21
N ALA A 88 -11.19 4.10 -12.11
CA ALA A 88 -11.01 5.45 -12.66
C ALA A 88 -11.28 5.48 -14.17
N GLN A 89 -10.71 4.53 -14.91
CA GLN A 89 -10.92 4.39 -16.35
C GLN A 89 -12.39 4.15 -16.68
N ASN A 90 -13.05 3.24 -15.98
CA ASN A 90 -14.47 2.94 -16.17
C ASN A 90 -15.38 4.15 -15.83
N ALA A 91 -14.93 5.00 -14.89
CA ALA A 91 -15.62 6.23 -14.53
C ALA A 91 -15.31 7.41 -15.49
N GLY A 92 -14.50 7.21 -16.53
CA GLY A 92 -14.15 8.25 -17.50
C GLY A 92 -13.06 9.22 -17.03
N VAL A 93 -12.28 8.87 -16.01
CA VAL A 93 -11.15 9.69 -15.54
C VAL A 93 -9.97 9.52 -16.48
N GLU A 94 -9.60 10.59 -17.19
CA GLU A 94 -8.56 10.55 -18.23
C GLU A 94 -7.12 10.52 -17.66
N HIS A 95 -6.88 11.21 -16.55
CA HIS A 95 -5.56 11.27 -15.92
C HIS A 95 -5.26 10.01 -15.12
N THR A 96 -4.05 9.48 -15.28
CA THR A 96 -3.62 8.21 -14.66
C THR A 96 -2.43 8.34 -13.72
N ASP A 97 -2.01 9.58 -13.45
CA ASP A 97 -0.97 9.87 -12.46
C ASP A 97 -1.36 9.35 -11.07
N TYR A 98 -0.37 8.88 -10.31
CA TYR A 98 -0.61 8.29 -9.00
C TYR A 98 -1.20 9.32 -8.02
N ASP A 99 -0.57 10.49 -7.90
CA ASP A 99 -0.98 11.49 -6.91
C ASP A 99 -2.34 12.06 -7.28
N PHE A 100 -2.58 12.33 -8.57
CA PHE A 100 -3.89 12.71 -9.08
C PHE A 100 -4.97 11.70 -8.71
N LEU A 101 -4.76 10.41 -9.00
CA LEU A 101 -5.76 9.37 -8.70
C LEU A 101 -5.96 9.24 -7.19
N ARG A 102 -4.91 9.28 -6.37
CA ARG A 102 -5.05 9.26 -4.92
C ARG A 102 -5.96 10.41 -4.46
N ASP A 103 -5.68 11.62 -4.91
CA ASP A 103 -6.39 12.83 -4.46
C ASP A 103 -7.85 12.84 -4.94
N VAL A 104 -8.11 12.39 -6.18
CA VAL A 104 -9.48 12.22 -6.71
C VAL A 104 -10.28 11.24 -5.88
N PHE A 105 -9.73 10.05 -5.59
CA PHE A 105 -10.47 9.04 -4.83
C PHE A 105 -10.63 9.41 -3.35
N CYS A 106 -9.64 10.07 -2.75
CA CYS A 106 -9.78 10.62 -1.40
C CYS A 106 -10.90 11.67 -1.36
N SER A 107 -10.92 12.59 -2.32
CA SER A 107 -11.96 13.62 -2.42
C SER A 107 -13.34 13.02 -2.68
N ALA A 108 -13.43 11.97 -3.51
CA ALA A 108 -14.68 11.28 -3.76
C ALA A 108 -15.23 10.58 -2.51
N ALA A 109 -14.38 9.93 -1.71
CA ALA A 109 -14.79 9.36 -0.43
C ALA A 109 -15.32 10.44 0.53
N ASP A 110 -14.61 11.56 0.63
CA ASP A 110 -14.97 12.68 1.48
C ASP A 110 -16.32 13.30 1.04
N LEU A 111 -16.56 13.48 -0.27
CA LEU A 111 -17.83 13.93 -0.84
C LEU A 111 -18.99 12.97 -0.55
N LEU A 112 -18.72 11.67 -0.58
CA LEU A 112 -19.70 10.63 -0.27
C LEU A 112 -19.92 10.44 1.24
N SER A 113 -19.18 11.16 2.09
CA SER A 113 -19.21 11.01 3.56
C SER A 113 -18.96 9.57 4.02
N ILE A 114 -18.08 8.85 3.32
CA ILE A 114 -17.62 7.51 3.67
C ILE A 114 -16.13 7.53 3.97
N SER A 115 -15.66 6.67 4.88
CA SER A 115 -14.22 6.57 5.11
C SER A 115 -13.49 6.12 3.83
N ARG A 116 -12.31 6.70 3.58
CA ARG A 116 -11.44 6.35 2.45
C ARG A 116 -11.13 4.85 2.38
N ARG A 117 -10.93 4.21 3.55
CA ARG A 117 -10.74 2.76 3.67
C ARG A 117 -11.95 1.96 3.18
N ASN A 118 -13.17 2.36 3.58
CA ASN A 118 -14.38 1.68 3.12
C ASN A 118 -14.58 1.86 1.62
N PHE A 119 -14.25 3.05 1.09
CA PHE A 119 -14.33 3.30 -0.35
C PHE A 119 -13.36 2.43 -1.15
N ASP A 120 -12.09 2.38 -0.74
CA ASP A 120 -11.06 1.51 -1.32
C ASP A 120 -11.47 0.02 -1.27
N SER A 121 -11.92 -0.45 -0.10
CA SER A 121 -12.40 -1.83 0.09
C SER A 121 -13.62 -2.15 -0.78
N TRP A 122 -14.52 -1.20 -0.99
CA TRP A 122 -15.69 -1.36 -1.84
C TRP A 122 -15.30 -1.49 -3.32
N ILE A 123 -14.40 -0.62 -3.81
CA ILE A 123 -13.86 -0.70 -5.18
C ILE A 123 -13.16 -2.04 -5.40
N TRP A 124 -12.27 -2.43 -4.48
CA TRP A 124 -11.54 -3.68 -4.55
C TRP A 124 -12.48 -4.88 -4.62
N THR A 125 -13.50 -4.93 -3.75
CA THR A 125 -14.48 -6.02 -3.70
C THR A 125 -15.31 -6.10 -4.98
N THR A 126 -15.72 -4.94 -5.50
CA THR A 126 -16.52 -4.85 -6.73
C THR A 126 -15.73 -5.38 -7.93
N LEU A 127 -14.49 -4.92 -8.09
CA LEU A 127 -13.66 -5.29 -9.24
C LEU A 127 -12.98 -6.67 -9.12
N SER A 128 -12.86 -7.22 -7.92
CA SER A 128 -12.38 -8.59 -7.72
C SER A 128 -13.42 -9.62 -8.15
N LYS A 129 -14.71 -9.33 -7.95
CA LYS A 129 -15.82 -10.22 -8.38
C LYS A 129 -16.02 -10.23 -9.90
N SER A 130 -15.81 -9.09 -10.56
CA SER A 130 -15.95 -8.99 -12.02
C SER A 130 -14.82 -9.69 -12.80
N GLN A 131 -13.74 -10.12 -12.14
CA GLN A 131 -12.60 -10.80 -12.77
C GLN A 131 -12.66 -12.34 -12.69
N SER A 132 -13.74 -12.93 -12.18
CA SER A 132 -13.96 -14.39 -12.23
C SER A 132 -15.00 -14.77 -13.29
N PRO A 133 -14.59 -15.25 -14.48
CA PRO A 133 -15.50 -15.93 -15.41
C PRO A 133 -16.14 -17.19 -14.81
N GLN A 134 -15.64 -17.71 -13.69
CA GLN A 134 -16.09 -18.97 -13.10
C GLN A 134 -17.32 -18.86 -12.16
N GLN A 135 -17.86 -17.66 -11.89
CA GLN A 135 -19.03 -17.51 -11.00
C GLN A 135 -20.37 -17.27 -11.71
N GLU A 136 -20.39 -17.04 -13.03
CA GLU A 136 -21.63 -16.93 -13.82
C GLU A 136 -22.25 -18.29 -14.22
N LEU A 137 -21.56 -19.41 -13.96
CA LEU A 137 -21.98 -20.76 -14.35
C LEU A 137 -22.86 -21.50 -13.31
N LEU A 138 -23.35 -20.82 -12.27
CA LEU A 138 -24.25 -21.40 -11.26
C LEU A 138 -25.67 -20.81 -11.26
N LEU A 139 -26.07 -20.14 -12.35
CA LEU A 139 -27.43 -19.61 -12.51
C LEU A 139 -28.21 -20.21 -13.69
N PHE A 140 -27.85 -21.41 -14.15
CA PHE A 140 -28.70 -22.25 -15.00
C PHE A 140 -28.71 -23.70 -14.52
#